data_AF-A0A1C5U9H3-F1
#
_entry.id   AF-A0A1C5U9H3-F1
#
_cell.length_a   1.000
_cell.length_b   1.000
_cell.length_c   1.000
_cell.angle_alpha   90.00
_cell.angle_beta   90.00
_cell.angle_gamma   90.00
#
_symmetry.space_group_name_H-M   'P 1'
#
loop_
_entity.id
_entity.type
_entity.pdbx_description
1 polymer ?
#
loop_
_entity_poly.entity_id
_entity_poly.type
_entity_poly.pdbx_seq_one_letter_code
_entity_poly.pdbx_strand_id
1 'polypeptide(L)'
;MNNAEEKNTSHMIFYGEKDIDYTKSSNYAFLNWNFDNSLGGKDNVSQLIQDNFVMGNAYMGNAVLSLYSILCSGNYCSTADVLIFPIMFDLWHGVELWLKSSVDAIYYILGMDNEVKKNHKIYEYLEVLEKELKKLGMEQTIDIALPELIKLIKELQRVNANFDFTRYSFRGKRKYQFYNAPLGEDEQWQKKEKSEDERMHVDWISEMPIVPNTCVDLQELFVIILGLVDNFRTFVEYLTLVIAEGGQLTDDAYKKYLTECEKVQKNMEEWDNNEGDMDMKAMMKFVYSHIL
;
A
#
# COMPACT_ATOMS: atom_id res chain seq x y z
N MET A 1 -41.82 -43.62 -0.67
CA MET A 1 -40.43 -43.40 -0.23
C MET A 1 -39.65 -42.88 -1.42
N ASN A 2 -39.61 -41.55 -1.60
CA ASN A 2 -38.70 -40.92 -2.55
C ASN A 2 -37.50 -40.47 -1.72
N ASN A 3 -36.42 -41.23 -1.78
CA ASN A 3 -35.12 -40.76 -1.32
C ASN A 3 -34.67 -39.70 -2.33
N ALA A 4 -34.89 -38.43 -1.99
CA ALA A 4 -34.13 -37.36 -2.60
C ALA A 4 -32.68 -37.58 -2.15
N GLU A 5 -31.86 -38.14 -3.05
CA GLU A 5 -30.42 -38.03 -2.95
C GLU A 5 -30.10 -36.54 -2.89
N GLU A 6 -29.75 -36.05 -1.70
CA GLU A 6 -29.03 -34.80 -1.56
C GLU A 6 -27.79 -34.93 -2.43
N LYS A 7 -27.83 -34.29 -3.61
CA LYS A 7 -26.63 -33.97 -4.37
C LYS A 7 -25.79 -33.10 -3.49
N ASN A 8 -24.92 -33.74 -2.71
CA ASN A 8 -23.83 -33.10 -2.02
C ASN A 8 -22.89 -32.64 -3.14
N THR A 9 -23.19 -31.49 -3.74
CA THR A 9 -22.31 -30.82 -4.69
C THR A 9 -21.07 -30.46 -3.91
N SER A 10 -20.09 -31.35 -3.95
CA SER A 10 -18.75 -31.11 -3.44
C SER A 10 -18.30 -29.74 -3.93
N HIS A 11 -18.24 -28.75 -3.03
CA HIS A 11 -17.69 -27.44 -3.33
C HIS A 11 -16.19 -27.60 -3.54
N MET A 12 -15.78 -27.88 -4.78
CA MET A 12 -14.38 -27.98 -5.16
C MET A 12 -13.86 -26.58 -5.47
N ILE A 13 -12.79 -26.18 -4.79
CA ILE A 13 -12.10 -24.90 -4.99
C ILE A 13 -10.76 -25.06 -5.73
N PHE A 14 -10.23 -26.28 -5.81
CA PHE A 14 -9.01 -26.59 -6.58
C PHE A 14 -9.39 -27.44 -7.79
N TYR A 15 -9.00 -26.98 -8.96
CA TYR A 15 -9.23 -27.65 -10.25
C TYR A 15 -7.88 -28.08 -10.81
N GLY A 16 -7.73 -29.37 -11.12
CA GLY A 16 -6.61 -29.85 -11.91
C GLY A 16 -6.87 -29.66 -13.40
N GLU A 17 -5.86 -29.89 -14.24
CA GLU A 17 -5.95 -29.76 -15.71
C GLU A 17 -7.19 -30.42 -16.33
N LYS A 18 -7.61 -31.56 -15.78
CA LYS A 18 -8.75 -32.34 -16.27
C LYS A 18 -10.10 -31.78 -15.86
N ASP A 19 -10.13 -30.91 -14.86
CA ASP A 19 -11.35 -30.32 -14.29
C ASP A 19 -11.63 -28.93 -14.88
N ILE A 20 -10.65 -28.30 -15.54
CA ILE A 20 -10.75 -26.94 -16.08
C ILE A 20 -11.60 -26.94 -17.36
N ASP A 21 -12.67 -26.15 -17.35
CA ASP A 21 -13.42 -25.80 -18.55
C ASP A 21 -12.81 -24.55 -19.21
N TYR A 22 -11.91 -24.76 -20.17
CA TYR A 22 -11.26 -23.67 -20.89
C TYR A 22 -12.20 -22.75 -21.67
N THR A 23 -13.47 -23.15 -21.89
CA THR A 23 -14.49 -22.26 -22.47
C THR A 23 -15.02 -21.24 -21.47
N LYS A 24 -14.74 -21.43 -20.17
CA LYS A 24 -15.08 -20.54 -19.07
C LYS A 24 -13.82 -20.09 -18.31
N SER A 25 -12.75 -19.79 -19.05
CA SER A 25 -11.45 -19.43 -18.49
C SER A 25 -11.50 -18.27 -17.48
N SER A 26 -12.46 -17.34 -17.62
CA SER A 26 -12.68 -16.25 -16.65
C SER A 26 -13.05 -16.69 -15.23
N ASN A 27 -13.44 -17.95 -15.04
CA ASN A 27 -13.80 -18.50 -13.73
C ASN A 27 -12.59 -19.06 -12.97
N TYR A 28 -11.43 -19.15 -13.61
CA TYR A 28 -10.26 -19.83 -13.07
C TYR A 28 -9.08 -18.86 -13.02
N ALA A 29 -8.28 -18.99 -11.95
CA ALA A 29 -6.95 -18.40 -11.86
C ALA A 29 -5.96 -19.53 -11.56
N PHE A 30 -4.79 -19.48 -12.20
CA PHE A 30 -3.74 -20.47 -11.95
C PHE A 30 -2.98 -20.10 -10.68
N LEU A 31 -2.65 -21.11 -9.86
CA LEU A 31 -1.79 -20.95 -8.68
C LEU A 31 -0.32 -20.92 -9.12
N ASN A 32 0.05 -19.85 -9.80
CA ASN A 32 1.42 -19.56 -10.19
C ASN A 32 1.71 -18.08 -9.90
N TRP A 33 2.93 -17.80 -9.46
CA TRP A 33 3.44 -16.44 -9.48
C TRP A 33 3.69 -16.11 -10.96
N ASN A 34 2.76 -15.41 -11.61
CA ASN A 34 2.83 -15.13 -13.06
C ASN A 34 4.12 -14.37 -13.46
N PHE A 35 4.75 -13.73 -12.48
CA PHE A 35 6.01 -13.02 -12.64
C PHE A 35 7.24 -13.84 -12.25
N ASP A 36 7.10 -15.03 -11.65
CA ASP A 36 8.20 -15.90 -11.28
C ASP A 36 8.65 -16.71 -12.50
N ASN A 37 9.91 -16.52 -12.91
CA ASN A 37 10.52 -17.34 -13.95
C ASN A 37 10.82 -18.79 -13.51
N SER A 38 10.33 -19.20 -12.34
CA SER A 38 10.48 -20.53 -11.73
C SER A 38 11.92 -20.90 -11.36
N LEU A 39 12.82 -19.91 -11.27
CA LEU A 39 14.23 -20.14 -10.91
C LEU A 39 14.55 -19.82 -9.44
N GLY A 40 13.61 -19.24 -8.68
CA GLY A 40 13.77 -18.96 -7.25
C GLY A 40 14.62 -17.71 -6.97
N GLY A 41 14.09 -16.80 -6.15
CA GLY A 41 14.58 -15.43 -6.00
C GLY A 41 15.86 -15.20 -5.16
N LYS A 42 16.65 -16.22 -4.81
CA LYS A 42 17.86 -15.95 -3.98
C LYS A 42 18.99 -15.28 -4.76
N ASP A 43 19.14 -15.62 -6.04
CA ASP A 43 20.24 -15.13 -6.88
C ASP A 43 19.75 -14.27 -8.05
N ASN A 44 18.44 -13.99 -8.12
CA ASN A 44 17.82 -13.20 -9.17
C ASN A 44 17.22 -11.90 -8.61
N VAL A 45 18.01 -10.83 -8.62
CA VAL A 45 17.63 -9.52 -8.06
C VAL A 45 16.46 -8.90 -8.82
N SER A 46 16.41 -9.02 -10.15
CA SER A 46 15.29 -8.49 -10.94
C SER A 46 13.98 -9.21 -10.61
N GLN A 47 14.02 -10.52 -10.34
CA GLN A 47 12.86 -11.26 -9.84
C GLN A 47 12.42 -10.73 -8.47
N LEU A 48 13.35 -10.55 -7.53
CA LEU A 48 13.01 -10.05 -6.19
C LEU A 48 12.36 -8.65 -6.24
N ILE A 49 12.83 -7.78 -7.14
CA ILE A 49 12.26 -6.45 -7.38
C ILE A 49 10.80 -6.60 -7.84
N GLN A 50 10.56 -7.44 -8.86
CA GLN A 50 9.22 -7.70 -9.37
C GLN A 50 8.30 -8.32 -8.30
N ASP A 51 8.82 -9.28 -7.52
CA ASP A 51 8.08 -9.94 -6.44
C ASP A 51 7.59 -8.93 -5.41
N ASN A 52 8.49 -8.03 -4.98
CA ASN A 52 8.15 -6.95 -4.05
C ASN A 52 7.12 -6.00 -4.65
N PHE A 53 7.28 -5.59 -5.91
CA PHE A 53 6.31 -4.73 -6.57
C PHE A 53 4.91 -5.35 -6.62
N VAL A 54 4.79 -6.59 -7.10
CA VAL A 54 3.48 -7.24 -7.26
C VAL A 54 2.85 -7.58 -5.91
N MET A 55 3.65 -8.03 -4.93
CA MET A 55 3.13 -8.23 -3.58
C MET A 55 2.72 -6.93 -2.90
N GLY A 56 3.44 -5.83 -3.18
CA GLY A 56 3.06 -4.50 -2.74
C GLY A 56 1.67 -4.10 -3.28
N ASN A 57 1.40 -4.39 -4.56
CA ASN A 57 0.09 -4.17 -5.17
C ASN A 57 -1.01 -4.98 -4.46
N ALA A 58 -0.77 -6.26 -4.16
CA ALA A 58 -1.75 -7.10 -3.47
C ALA A 58 -2.13 -6.55 -2.09
N TYR A 59 -1.14 -6.12 -1.29
CA TYR A 59 -1.40 -5.47 -0.01
C TYR A 59 -2.16 -4.15 -0.20
N MET A 60 -1.74 -3.29 -1.12
CA MET A 60 -2.43 -2.02 -1.35
C MET A 60 -3.88 -2.23 -1.83
N GLY A 61 -4.12 -3.22 -2.67
CA GLY A 61 -5.45 -3.60 -3.13
C GLY A 61 -6.37 -3.95 -1.96
N ASN A 62 -5.90 -4.78 -1.02
CA ASN A 62 -6.65 -5.12 0.18
C ASN A 62 -6.97 -3.89 1.06
N ALA A 63 -6.00 -2.98 1.23
CA ALA A 63 -6.19 -1.75 1.98
C ALA A 63 -7.28 -0.86 1.34
N VAL A 64 -7.18 -0.66 0.02
CA VAL A 64 -8.15 0.16 -0.74
C VAL A 64 -9.54 -0.44 -0.72
N LEU A 65 -9.68 -1.74 -1.05
CA LEU A 65 -10.96 -2.43 -1.09
C LEU A 65 -11.67 -2.40 0.27
N SER A 66 -10.92 -2.64 1.34
CA SER A 66 -11.46 -2.62 2.71
C SER A 66 -11.89 -1.22 3.12
N LEU A 67 -11.07 -0.20 2.84
CA LEU A 67 -11.40 1.19 3.16
C LEU A 67 -12.60 1.70 2.35
N TYR A 68 -12.63 1.39 1.06
CA TYR A 68 -13.75 1.68 0.18
C TYR A 68 -15.07 1.09 0.69
N SER A 69 -15.03 -0.18 1.12
CA SER A 69 -16.21 -0.87 1.67
C SER A 69 -16.77 -0.19 2.92
N ILE A 70 -15.90 0.35 3.78
CA ILE A 70 -16.32 1.14 4.95
C ILE A 70 -16.97 2.45 4.52
N LEU A 71 -16.35 3.18 3.57
CA LEU A 71 -16.84 4.47 3.10
C LEU A 71 -18.20 4.33 2.40
N CYS A 72 -18.36 3.35 1.51
CA CYS A 72 -19.63 3.08 0.81
C CYS A 72 -20.76 2.65 1.76
N SER A 73 -20.44 1.91 2.83
CA SER A 73 -21.44 1.48 3.80
C SER A 73 -21.77 2.56 4.86
N GLY A 74 -21.11 3.72 4.82
CA GLY A 74 -21.26 4.76 5.84
C GLY A 74 -20.80 4.28 7.22
N ASN A 75 -19.78 3.40 7.27
CA ASN A 75 -19.30 2.75 8.49
C ASN A 75 -20.43 2.02 9.27
N TYR A 76 -21.30 1.32 8.54
CA TYR A 76 -22.38 0.53 9.15
C TYR A 76 -21.83 -0.48 10.15
N CYS A 77 -22.52 -0.65 11.28
CA CYS A 77 -22.10 -1.52 12.39
C CYS A 77 -20.68 -1.27 12.92
N SER A 78 -20.15 -0.05 12.79
CA SER A 78 -18.79 0.29 13.22
C SER A 78 -17.71 -0.61 12.60
N THR A 79 -17.91 -1.01 11.33
CA THR A 79 -16.99 -1.88 10.59
C THR A 79 -15.56 -1.31 10.57
N ALA A 80 -15.39 0.01 10.61
CA ALA A 80 -14.10 0.68 10.72
C ALA A 80 -13.29 0.23 11.94
N ASP A 81 -13.93 0.02 13.09
CA ASP A 81 -13.24 -0.38 14.32
C ASP A 81 -12.65 -1.80 14.22
N VAL A 82 -13.20 -2.63 13.33
CA VAL A 82 -12.73 -3.98 13.04
C VAL A 82 -11.62 -3.96 11.99
N LEU A 83 -11.78 -3.14 10.95
CA LEU A 83 -10.94 -3.20 9.74
C LEU A 83 -9.79 -2.20 9.72
N ILE A 84 -9.77 -1.17 10.57
CA ILE A 84 -8.73 -0.14 10.51
C ILE A 84 -7.32 -0.72 10.74
N PHE A 85 -7.16 -1.69 11.64
CA PHE A 85 -5.86 -2.34 11.85
C PHE A 85 -5.41 -3.17 10.65
N PRO A 86 -6.24 -4.08 10.09
CA PRO A 86 -5.95 -4.74 8.82
C PRO A 86 -5.61 -3.76 7.68
N ILE A 87 -6.38 -2.67 7.52
CA ILE A 87 -6.11 -1.65 6.49
C ILE A 87 -4.74 -1.02 6.68
N MET A 88 -4.40 -0.62 7.91
CA MET A 88 -3.09 -0.02 8.20
C MET A 88 -1.95 -1.05 8.07
N PHE A 89 -2.20 -2.32 8.39
CA PHE A 89 -1.25 -3.42 8.18
C PHE A 89 -0.92 -3.56 6.70
N ASP A 90 -1.95 -3.66 5.86
CA ASP A 90 -1.84 -3.80 4.42
C ASP A 90 -1.17 -2.57 3.80
N LEU A 91 -1.60 -1.36 4.16
CA LEU A 91 -0.99 -0.10 3.71
C LEU A 91 0.51 -0.05 4.02
N TRP A 92 0.90 -0.35 5.27
CA TRP A 92 2.31 -0.32 5.66
C TRP A 92 3.14 -1.33 4.86
N HIS A 93 2.66 -2.57 4.74
CA HIS A 93 3.41 -3.61 4.01
C HIS A 93 3.47 -3.30 2.51
N GLY A 94 2.38 -2.80 1.93
CA GLY A 94 2.36 -2.36 0.53
C GLY A 94 3.43 -1.30 0.26
N VAL A 95 3.46 -0.26 1.08
CA VAL A 95 4.47 0.81 1.00
C VAL A 95 5.89 0.29 1.23
N GLU A 96 6.10 -0.58 2.23
CA GLU A 96 7.41 -1.18 2.50
C GLU A 96 7.94 -1.96 1.29
N LEU A 97 7.08 -2.76 0.66
CA LEU A 97 7.48 -3.56 -0.50
C LEU A 97 7.75 -2.69 -1.73
N TRP A 98 6.92 -1.68 -1.99
CA TRP A 98 7.20 -0.71 -3.06
C TRP A 98 8.51 0.05 -2.84
N LEU A 99 8.79 0.48 -1.60
CA LEU A 99 10.06 1.11 -1.25
C LEU A 99 11.27 0.19 -1.45
N LYS A 100 11.16 -1.09 -1.03
CA LYS A 100 12.20 -2.08 -1.28
C LYS A 100 12.43 -2.30 -2.76
N SER A 101 11.35 -2.50 -3.52
CA SER A 101 11.37 -2.63 -4.98
C SER A 101 12.09 -1.44 -5.62
N SER A 102 11.73 -0.22 -5.26
CA SER A 102 12.32 0.99 -5.83
C SER A 102 13.81 1.14 -5.52
N VAL A 103 14.22 0.91 -4.27
CA VAL A 103 15.64 0.99 -3.89
C VAL A 103 16.44 -0.10 -4.58
N ASP A 104 15.99 -1.36 -4.50
CA ASP A 104 16.66 -2.48 -5.17
C ASP A 104 16.76 -2.25 -6.69
N ALA A 105 15.71 -1.70 -7.31
CA ALA A 105 15.69 -1.38 -8.73
C ALA A 105 16.71 -0.32 -9.13
N ILE A 106 16.82 0.78 -8.37
CA ILE A 106 17.81 1.82 -8.65
C ILE A 106 19.22 1.25 -8.57
N TYR A 107 19.54 0.52 -7.50
CA TYR A 107 20.87 -0.10 -7.34
C TYR A 107 21.15 -1.11 -8.46
N TYR A 108 20.16 -1.93 -8.83
CA TYR A 108 20.28 -2.89 -9.92
C TYR A 108 20.55 -2.20 -11.27
N ILE A 109 19.77 -1.15 -11.62
CA ILE A 109 19.94 -0.38 -12.86
C ILE A 109 21.32 0.28 -12.93
N LEU A 110 21.85 0.75 -11.80
CA LEU A 110 23.17 1.38 -11.71
C LEU A 110 24.33 0.37 -11.64
N GLY A 111 24.06 -0.93 -11.54
CA GLY A 111 25.08 -1.96 -11.39
C GLY A 111 25.85 -1.84 -10.06
N MET A 112 25.18 -1.38 -9.01
CA MET A 112 25.74 -1.16 -7.68
C MET A 112 25.19 -2.18 -6.67
N ASP A 113 26.00 -2.54 -5.67
CA ASP A 113 25.53 -3.36 -4.56
C ASP A 113 24.64 -2.54 -3.62
N ASN A 114 23.49 -3.10 -3.24
CA ASN A 114 22.61 -2.46 -2.26
C ASN A 114 23.19 -2.59 -0.83
N GLU A 115 23.63 -1.47 -0.26
CA GLU A 115 24.21 -1.39 1.09
C GLU A 115 23.16 -1.25 2.20
N VAL A 116 21.87 -1.11 1.86
CA VAL A 116 20.80 -0.94 2.85
C VAL A 116 20.61 -2.24 3.63
N LYS A 117 20.81 -2.16 4.95
CA LYS A 117 20.52 -3.30 5.83
C LYS A 117 19.04 -3.63 5.73
N LYS A 118 18.73 -4.87 5.30
CA LYS A 118 17.36 -5.40 5.26
C LYS A 118 16.73 -5.35 6.65
N ASN A 119 15.95 -4.30 6.92
CA ASN A 119 15.17 -4.11 8.12
C ASN A 119 13.78 -3.57 7.71
N HIS A 120 12.79 -3.57 8.61
CA HIS A 120 11.40 -3.20 8.29
C HIS A 120 11.11 -1.70 8.40
N LYS A 121 12.13 -0.84 8.26
CA LYS A 121 12.00 0.59 8.54
C LYS A 121 11.79 1.39 7.25
N ILE A 122 10.52 1.66 6.94
CA ILE A 122 10.11 2.40 5.74
C ILE A 122 10.77 3.78 5.58
N TYR A 123 11.08 4.47 6.69
CA TYR A 123 11.74 5.77 6.63
C TYR A 123 13.20 5.68 6.14
N GLU A 124 13.93 4.61 6.49
CA GLU A 124 15.31 4.41 6.02
C GLU A 124 15.32 4.17 4.51
N TYR A 125 14.34 3.41 3.99
CA TYR A 125 14.19 3.23 2.54
C TYR A 125 13.82 4.52 1.81
N LEU A 126 12.92 5.34 2.36
CA LEU A 126 12.56 6.64 1.78
C LEU A 126 13.78 7.57 1.70
N GLU A 127 14.57 7.68 2.78
CA GLU A 127 15.78 8.51 2.80
C GLU A 127 16.80 8.08 1.74
N VAL A 128 16.99 6.77 1.57
CA VAL A 128 17.87 6.22 0.54
C VAL A 128 17.32 6.52 -0.85
N LEU A 129 16.04 6.26 -1.09
CA LEU A 129 15.40 6.52 -2.37
C LEU A 129 15.53 7.99 -2.80
N GLU A 130 15.18 8.93 -1.92
CA GLU A 130 15.33 10.36 -2.18
C GLU A 130 16.78 10.75 -2.48
N LYS A 131 17.73 10.20 -1.72
CA LYS A 131 19.15 10.49 -1.89
C LYS A 131 19.66 10.02 -3.25
N GLU A 132 19.31 8.80 -3.66
CA GLU A 132 19.76 8.27 -4.94
C GLU A 132 19.09 8.99 -6.12
N LEU A 133 17.80 9.33 -6.03
CA LEU A 133 17.13 10.13 -7.04
C LEU A 133 17.75 11.54 -7.19
N LYS A 134 18.12 12.19 -6.08
CA LYS A 134 18.83 13.49 -6.11
C LYS A 134 20.20 13.38 -6.80
N LYS A 135 20.95 12.29 -6.56
CA LYS A 135 22.23 12.06 -7.26
C LYS A 135 22.06 11.86 -8.76
N LEU A 136 20.93 11.30 -9.17
CA LEU A 136 20.57 11.08 -10.58
C LEU A 136 20.04 12.35 -11.26
N GLY A 137 19.83 13.45 -10.51
CA GLY A 137 19.21 14.67 -11.04
C GLY A 137 17.76 14.45 -11.45
N MET A 138 17.03 13.66 -10.66
CA MET A 138 15.61 13.33 -10.88
C MET A 138 14.68 14.10 -9.93
N GLU A 139 14.94 15.40 -9.76
CA GLU A 139 14.16 16.26 -8.86
C GLU A 139 12.68 16.32 -9.26
N GLN A 140 12.36 16.31 -10.55
CA GLN A 140 10.95 16.37 -10.99
C GLN A 140 10.24 15.05 -10.70
N THR A 141 10.95 13.92 -10.82
CA THR A 141 10.41 12.62 -10.41
C THR A 141 10.14 12.60 -8.91
N ILE A 142 11.01 13.18 -8.09
CA ILE A 142 10.77 13.31 -6.64
C ILE A 142 9.50 14.13 -6.37
N ASP A 143 9.38 15.28 -7.03
CA ASP A 143 8.24 16.21 -6.86
C ASP A 143 6.90 15.61 -7.29
N ILE A 144 6.92 14.64 -8.22
CA ILE A 144 5.73 13.93 -8.70
C ILE A 144 5.45 12.69 -7.85
N ALA A 145 6.43 11.81 -7.67
CA ALA A 145 6.23 10.44 -7.19
C ALA A 145 6.18 10.31 -5.66
N LEU A 146 6.85 11.19 -4.91
CA LEU A 146 7.05 11.03 -3.47
C LEU A 146 6.15 11.89 -2.53
N PRO A 147 5.38 12.92 -2.95
CA PRO A 147 4.64 13.76 -2.01
C PRO A 147 3.73 13.01 -1.03
N GLU A 148 2.88 12.10 -1.50
CA GLU A 148 1.95 11.35 -0.65
C GLU A 148 2.67 10.34 0.24
N LEU A 149 3.76 9.74 -0.27
CA LEU A 149 4.61 8.84 0.50
C LEU A 149 5.29 9.57 1.67
N ILE A 150 5.85 10.74 1.40
CA ILE A 150 6.46 11.59 2.42
C ILE A 150 5.41 12.02 3.45
N LYS A 151 4.21 12.42 2.99
CA LYS A 151 3.09 12.79 3.88
C LYS A 151 2.71 11.64 4.81
N LEU A 152 2.49 10.44 4.26
CA LEU A 152 2.15 9.25 5.04
C LEU A 152 3.24 8.90 6.06
N ILE A 153 4.50 8.83 5.63
CA ILE A 153 5.62 8.47 6.52
C ILE A 153 5.79 9.51 7.64
N LYS A 154 5.65 10.80 7.33
CA LYS A 154 5.67 11.87 8.36
C LYS A 154 4.54 11.72 9.37
N GLU A 155 3.33 11.39 8.92
CA GLU A 155 2.22 11.14 9.84
C GLU A 155 2.48 9.93 10.75
N LEU A 156 3.03 8.85 10.19
CA LEU A 156 3.43 7.66 10.96
C LEU A 156 4.54 7.98 11.97
N GLN A 157 5.53 8.79 11.58
CA GLN A 157 6.59 9.27 12.47
C GLN A 157 6.04 10.17 13.58
N ARG A 158 5.13 11.10 13.25
CA ARG A 158 4.50 12.04 14.18
C ARG A 158 3.79 11.31 15.32
N VAL A 159 3.16 10.18 15.03
CA VAL A 159 2.46 9.36 16.02
C VAL A 159 3.33 8.25 16.64
N ASN A 160 4.63 8.21 16.33
CA ASN A 160 5.59 7.20 16.78
C ASN A 160 5.13 5.76 16.45
N ALA A 161 4.55 5.59 15.26
CA ALA A 161 4.18 4.31 14.70
C ALA A 161 5.42 3.43 14.54
N ASN A 162 5.43 2.26 15.16
CA ASN A 162 6.42 1.21 14.86
C ASN A 162 5.72 0.12 14.08
N PHE A 163 6.38 -0.49 13.09
CA PHE A 163 5.83 -1.54 12.25
C PHE A 163 4.92 -2.57 12.96
N ASP A 164 5.30 -2.97 14.16
CA ASP A 164 4.54 -3.90 15.00
C ASP A 164 3.16 -3.37 15.46
N PHE A 165 2.85 -2.09 15.29
CA PHE A 165 1.60 -1.48 15.74
C PHE A 165 0.39 -2.00 15.00
N THR A 166 0.57 -2.33 13.73
CA THR A 166 -0.47 -2.90 12.88
C THR A 166 -0.72 -4.37 13.23
N ARG A 167 0.20 -4.99 14.00
CA ARG A 167 0.16 -6.39 14.43
C ARG A 167 -0.29 -6.56 15.87
N TYR A 168 0.07 -5.61 16.73
CA TYR A 168 -0.15 -5.69 18.17
C TYR A 168 -0.58 -4.35 18.75
N SER A 169 -1.68 -4.37 19.50
CA SER A 169 -2.15 -3.25 20.31
C SER A 169 -1.15 -2.79 21.38
N PHE A 170 -0.16 -3.64 21.72
CA PHE A 170 0.83 -3.43 22.76
C PHE A 170 2.25 -3.66 22.24
N ARG A 171 3.24 -2.92 22.74
CA ARG A 171 4.65 -3.34 22.66
C ARG A 171 5.00 -4.27 23.83
N GLY A 172 6.13 -4.98 23.71
CA GLY A 172 6.71 -5.72 24.84
C GLY A 172 6.81 -4.83 26.08
N LYS A 173 6.32 -5.34 27.23
CA LYS A 173 6.14 -4.64 28.52
C LYS A 173 4.90 -3.72 28.66
N ARG A 174 3.71 -4.17 28.23
CA ARG A 174 2.39 -3.52 28.52
C ARG A 174 2.26 -2.05 28.10
N LYS A 175 3.13 -1.53 27.23
CA LYS A 175 3.04 -0.15 26.73
C LYS A 175 2.08 -0.09 25.55
N TYR A 176 1.01 0.69 25.69
CA TYR A 176 0.07 0.97 24.60
C TYR A 176 0.79 1.67 23.44
N GLN A 177 0.47 1.26 22.20
CA GLN A 177 1.01 1.91 21.00
C GLN A 177 0.16 3.11 20.58
N PHE A 178 -1.15 2.87 20.41
CA PHE A 178 -2.12 3.86 19.91
C PHE A 178 -3.36 4.01 20.79
N TYR A 179 -3.50 3.13 21.78
CA TYR A 179 -4.68 3.04 22.64
C TYR A 179 -4.56 3.92 23.88
N ASN A 180 -5.72 4.35 24.38
CA ASN A 180 -5.87 4.65 25.80
C ASN A 180 -5.57 3.41 26.62
N ALA A 181 -4.98 3.59 27.80
CA ALA A 181 -5.09 2.55 28.81
C ALA A 181 -6.58 2.26 29.13
N PRO A 182 -6.95 1.02 29.51
CA PRO A 182 -8.28 0.66 29.97
C PRO A 182 -8.84 1.67 30.97
N LEU A 183 -10.16 1.85 30.94
CA LEU A 183 -10.86 2.75 31.86
C LEU A 183 -10.44 2.46 33.31
N GLY A 184 -9.83 3.44 33.98
CA GLY A 184 -9.37 3.31 35.36
C GLY A 184 -7.86 3.11 35.56
N GLU A 185 -7.07 2.92 34.51
CA GLU A 185 -5.59 2.91 34.58
C GLU A 185 -5.01 4.33 34.67
N ASP A 186 -3.81 4.48 35.23
CA ASP A 186 -3.17 5.81 35.41
C ASP A 186 -2.58 6.37 34.11
N GLU A 187 -2.33 5.48 33.15
CA GLU A 187 -1.87 5.81 31.79
C GLU A 187 -3.03 6.30 30.89
N GLN A 188 -4.26 6.36 31.42
CA GLN A 188 -5.42 6.89 30.73
C GLN A 188 -5.28 8.41 30.56
N TRP A 189 -5.35 8.90 29.31
CA TRP A 189 -5.03 10.31 29.02
C TRP A 189 -5.99 11.31 29.66
N GLN A 190 -7.25 10.91 29.89
CA GLN A 190 -8.23 11.76 30.60
C GLN A 190 -7.85 12.02 32.07
N LYS A 191 -6.93 11.24 32.65
CA LYS A 191 -6.46 11.43 34.03
C LYS A 191 -5.20 12.28 34.15
N LYS A 192 -4.49 12.59 33.06
CA LYS A 192 -3.39 13.57 33.12
C LYS A 192 -3.99 14.95 33.32
N GLU A 193 -3.91 15.49 34.54
CA GLU A 193 -4.31 16.86 34.83
C GLU A 193 -3.51 17.81 33.93
N LYS A 194 -4.20 18.63 33.14
CA LYS A 194 -3.58 19.69 32.34
C LYS A 194 -2.97 20.71 33.30
N SER A 195 -1.64 20.81 33.37
CA SER A 195 -1.00 21.90 34.10
C SER A 195 -1.28 23.23 33.37
N GLU A 196 -1.38 24.33 34.13
CA GLU A 196 -1.71 25.66 33.56
C GLU A 196 -0.61 26.21 32.63
N ASP A 197 0.64 25.73 32.76
CA ASP A 197 1.78 26.13 31.92
C ASP A 197 1.77 25.50 30.51
N GLU A 198 1.06 24.40 30.31
CA GLU A 198 1.02 23.66 29.02
C GLU A 198 0.08 24.30 27.97
N ARG A 199 -0.64 25.36 28.32
CA ARG A 199 -1.65 26.01 27.44
C ARG A 199 -1.09 27.09 26.51
N MET A 200 0.19 27.45 26.60
CA MET A 200 0.74 28.61 25.90
C MET A 200 1.75 28.33 24.77
N HIS A 201 2.13 27.08 24.50
CA HIS A 201 3.06 26.77 23.41
C HIS A 201 2.36 26.07 22.23
N VAL A 202 2.32 26.75 21.08
CA VAL A 202 1.84 26.21 19.80
C VAL A 202 2.77 25.09 19.29
N ASP A 203 4.03 25.05 19.75
CA ASP A 203 5.02 24.02 19.42
C ASP A 203 4.83 22.68 20.16
N TRP A 204 3.99 22.60 21.19
CA TRP A 204 3.80 21.38 21.99
C TRP A 204 3.17 20.20 21.22
N ILE A 205 2.49 20.47 20.10
CA ILE A 205 1.94 19.41 19.23
C ILE A 205 3.06 18.60 18.58
N SER A 206 4.25 19.21 18.38
CA SER A 206 5.40 18.56 17.76
C SER A 206 6.21 17.67 18.71
N GLU A 207 6.00 17.79 20.04
CA GLU A 207 6.80 17.12 21.07
C GLU A 207 6.05 16.01 21.83
N MET A 208 4.76 15.72 21.51
CA MET A 208 4.02 14.69 22.25
C MET A 208 4.59 13.28 22.02
N PRO A 209 5.07 12.60 23.08
CA PRO A 209 5.38 11.18 22.99
C PRO A 209 4.06 10.39 23.09
N ILE A 210 3.57 9.92 21.94
CA ILE A 210 2.37 9.09 21.77
C ILE A 210 1.07 9.89 21.97
N VAL A 211 0.24 9.99 20.93
CA VAL A 211 -1.10 10.61 21.02
C VAL A 211 -2.09 9.52 21.49
N PRO A 212 -2.54 9.54 22.75
CA PRO A 212 -3.53 8.58 23.21
C PRO A 212 -4.89 8.88 22.53
N ASN A 213 -5.69 7.85 22.26
CA ASN A 213 -6.92 7.94 21.45
C ASN A 213 -6.69 8.43 20.01
N THR A 214 -5.67 7.90 19.33
CA THR A 214 -5.49 8.20 17.90
C THR A 214 -6.56 7.48 17.09
N CYS A 215 -7.40 8.25 16.39
CA CYS A 215 -8.27 7.75 15.33
C CYS A 215 -7.67 8.07 13.96
N VAL A 216 -8.17 7.40 12.93
CA VAL A 216 -7.78 7.64 11.55
C VAL A 216 -8.96 8.28 10.83
N ASP A 217 -8.71 9.39 10.14
CA ASP A 217 -9.67 9.95 9.20
C ASP A 217 -9.72 9.06 7.96
N LEU A 218 -10.84 8.37 7.76
CA LEU A 218 -11.00 7.37 6.70
C LEU A 218 -11.03 8.00 5.31
N GLN A 219 -11.57 9.22 5.17
CA GLN A 219 -11.62 9.90 3.87
C GLN A 219 -10.24 10.40 3.49
N GLU A 220 -9.54 11.04 4.44
CA GLU A 220 -8.18 11.52 4.21
C GLU A 220 -7.21 10.36 3.96
N LEU A 221 -7.35 9.25 4.69
CA LEU A 221 -6.58 8.03 4.42
C LEU A 221 -6.81 7.52 3.00
N PHE A 222 -8.06 7.52 2.53
CA PHE A 222 -8.41 7.06 1.18
C PHE A 222 -7.77 7.95 0.12
N VAL A 223 -7.84 9.27 0.28
CA VAL A 223 -7.17 10.24 -0.63
C VAL A 223 -5.66 10.03 -0.67
N ILE A 224 -5.02 9.83 0.49
CA ILE A 224 -3.58 9.54 0.55
C ILE A 224 -3.25 8.24 -0.20
N ILE A 225 -4.04 7.18 0.00
CA ILE A 225 -3.80 5.90 -0.66
C ILE A 225 -3.97 6.03 -2.18
N LEU A 226 -4.99 6.76 -2.66
CA LEU A 226 -5.16 7.00 -4.09
C LEU A 226 -3.94 7.73 -4.68
N GLY A 227 -3.47 8.81 -4.05
CA GLY A 227 -2.28 9.49 -4.55
C GLY A 227 -1.00 8.64 -4.48
N LEU A 228 -0.88 7.72 -3.52
CA LEU A 228 0.21 6.72 -3.52
C LEU A 228 0.15 5.79 -4.73
N VAL A 229 -1.04 5.38 -5.12
CA VAL A 229 -1.27 4.50 -6.28
C VAL A 229 -1.00 5.25 -7.59
N ASP A 230 -1.48 6.48 -7.70
CA ASP A 230 -1.33 7.31 -8.90
C ASP A 230 0.13 7.71 -9.13
N ASN A 231 0.83 8.06 -8.06
CA ASN A 231 2.15 8.67 -8.15
C ASN A 231 3.27 7.67 -7.84
N PHE A 232 3.30 7.13 -6.62
CA PHE A 232 4.43 6.33 -6.17
C PHE A 232 4.47 4.95 -6.83
N ARG A 233 3.33 4.25 -6.89
CA ARG A 233 3.22 2.94 -7.55
C ARG A 233 3.53 3.03 -9.04
N THR A 234 3.06 4.08 -9.72
CA THR A 234 3.40 4.36 -11.14
C THR A 234 4.90 4.54 -11.33
N PHE A 235 5.58 5.22 -10.41
CA PHE A 235 7.04 5.29 -10.43
C PHE A 235 7.70 3.93 -10.18
N VAL A 236 7.21 3.12 -9.25
CA VAL A 236 7.75 1.77 -9.02
C VAL A 236 7.57 0.89 -10.27
N GLU A 237 6.41 0.95 -10.90
CA GLU A 237 6.12 0.26 -12.17
C GLU A 237 7.10 0.69 -13.26
N TYR A 238 7.34 2.00 -13.41
CA TYR A 238 8.33 2.52 -14.34
C TYR A 238 9.72 1.91 -14.12
N LEU A 239 10.16 1.80 -12.86
CA LEU A 239 11.44 1.15 -12.54
C LEU A 239 11.46 -0.32 -12.97
N THR A 240 10.37 -1.07 -12.73
CA THR A 240 10.27 -2.48 -13.17
C THR A 240 10.31 -2.60 -14.69
N LEU A 241 9.69 -1.67 -15.42
CA LEU A 241 9.70 -1.63 -16.88
C LEU A 241 11.10 -1.32 -17.42
N VAL A 242 11.83 -0.38 -16.83
CA VAL A 242 13.23 -0.10 -17.20
C VAL A 242 14.11 -1.35 -17.05
N ILE A 243 13.84 -2.19 -16.04
CA ILE A 243 14.56 -3.45 -15.84
C ILE A 243 14.17 -4.50 -16.89
N ALA A 244 12.88 -4.64 -17.17
CA ALA A 244 12.36 -5.69 -18.06
C ALA A 244 12.62 -5.39 -19.54
N GLU A 245 12.47 -4.13 -19.94
CA GLU A 245 12.47 -3.70 -21.35
C GLU A 245 13.69 -2.84 -21.71
N GLY A 246 14.46 -2.42 -20.72
CA GLY A 246 15.49 -1.39 -20.88
C GLY A 246 14.90 0.02 -20.80
N GLY A 247 15.76 1.02 -20.68
CA GLY A 247 15.32 2.41 -20.56
C GLY A 247 16.37 3.31 -19.93
N GLN A 248 15.99 4.55 -19.64
CA GLN A 248 16.86 5.53 -18.98
C GLN A 248 16.25 5.99 -17.68
N LEU A 249 17.03 6.04 -16.61
CA LEU A 249 16.59 6.55 -15.33
C LEU A 249 16.80 8.08 -15.28
N THR A 250 15.89 8.83 -15.91
CA THR A 250 15.92 10.30 -15.99
C THR A 250 14.51 10.90 -15.90
N ASP A 251 14.40 12.17 -15.49
CA ASP A 251 13.12 12.88 -15.44
C ASP A 251 12.40 12.92 -16.79
N ASP A 252 13.12 13.15 -17.89
CA ASP A 252 12.53 13.19 -19.24
C ASP A 252 11.94 11.83 -19.66
N ALA A 253 12.60 10.73 -19.28
CA ALA A 253 12.13 9.39 -19.60
C ALA A 253 10.91 9.02 -18.75
N TYR A 254 10.92 9.35 -17.46
CA TYR A 254 9.76 9.16 -16.58
C TYR A 254 8.55 9.99 -17.02
N LYS A 255 8.75 11.25 -17.41
CA LYS A 255 7.66 12.09 -17.96
C LYS A 255 7.06 11.55 -19.25
N LYS A 256 7.89 10.99 -20.13
CA LYS A 256 7.39 10.31 -21.33
C LYS A 256 6.54 9.09 -20.96
N TYR A 257 7.00 8.29 -20.00
CA TYR A 257 6.22 7.17 -19.47
C TYR A 257 4.85 7.61 -18.96
N LEU A 258 4.79 8.62 -18.09
CA LEU A 258 3.53 9.19 -17.59
C LEU A 258 2.60 9.63 -18.72
N THR A 259 3.14 10.30 -19.74
CA THR A 259 2.36 10.75 -20.91
C THR A 259 1.74 9.58 -21.67
N GLU A 260 2.44 8.44 -21.78
CA GLU A 260 1.90 7.23 -22.41
C GLU A 260 0.83 6.57 -21.52
N CYS A 261 1.03 6.51 -20.20
CA CYS A 261 0.01 6.03 -19.26
C CYS A 261 -1.29 6.82 -19.40
N GLU A 262 -1.21 8.16 -19.44
CA GLU A 262 -2.39 9.04 -19.62
C GLU A 262 -3.15 8.77 -20.93
N LYS A 263 -2.42 8.50 -22.03
CA LYS A 263 -3.05 8.17 -23.32
C LYS A 263 -3.80 6.84 -23.25
N VAL A 264 -3.19 5.83 -22.63
CA VAL A 264 -3.81 4.51 -22.45
C VAL A 264 -5.07 4.65 -21.61
N GLN A 265 -5.02 5.41 -20.51
CA GLN A 265 -6.18 5.64 -19.65
C GLN A 265 -7.32 6.34 -20.39
N LYS A 266 -7.03 7.41 -21.14
CA LYS A 266 -8.05 8.12 -21.95
C LYS A 266 -8.71 7.21 -22.98
N ASN A 267 -7.93 6.35 -23.64
CA ASN A 267 -8.47 5.38 -24.60
C ASN A 267 -9.40 4.36 -23.93
N MET A 268 -9.10 3.95 -22.69
CA MET A 268 -9.96 3.05 -21.91
C MET A 268 -11.26 3.74 -21.47
N GLU A 269 -11.19 5.00 -21.03
CA GLU A 269 -12.36 5.79 -20.63
C GLU A 269 -13.30 6.08 -21.82
N GLU A 270 -12.75 6.33 -23.01
CA GLU A 270 -13.55 6.54 -24.23
C GLU A 270 -14.32 5.28 -24.68
N TRP A 271 -13.87 4.08 -24.31
CA TRP A 271 -14.57 2.82 -24.59
C TRP A 271 -15.73 2.53 -23.64
N ASP A 272 -15.78 3.19 -22.48
CA ASP A 272 -16.62 2.79 -21.34
C ASP A 272 -17.74 3.79 -21.02
N ASN A 273 -18.12 4.62 -22.00
CA ASN A 273 -19.22 5.58 -21.89
C ASN A 273 -20.60 4.88 -21.81
N ASN A 274 -20.94 4.36 -20.63
CA ASN A 274 -22.32 4.24 -20.18
C ASN A 274 -22.45 4.28 -18.64
N GLU A 275 -23.40 5.11 -18.22
CA GLU A 275 -24.01 5.27 -16.89
C GLU A 275 -23.25 6.09 -15.83
N GLY A 276 -23.88 7.23 -15.52
CA GLY A 276 -23.56 8.09 -14.40
C GLY A 276 -24.07 7.53 -13.08
N ASP A 277 -23.12 7.20 -12.21
CA ASP A 277 -23.11 7.62 -10.80
C ASP A 277 -21.64 7.53 -10.34
N MET A 278 -20.96 8.68 -10.32
CA MET A 278 -19.67 8.81 -11.02
C MET A 278 -18.41 8.99 -10.17
N ASP A 279 -18.47 8.97 -8.84
CA ASP A 279 -17.25 9.18 -8.03
C ASP A 279 -16.67 7.85 -7.49
N MET A 280 -17.38 7.19 -6.58
CA MET A 280 -16.84 5.99 -5.91
C MET A 280 -16.74 4.75 -6.82
N LYS A 281 -17.64 4.56 -7.80
CA LYS A 281 -17.53 3.45 -8.77
C LYS A 281 -16.43 3.70 -9.80
N ALA A 282 -16.23 4.94 -10.22
CA ALA A 282 -15.15 5.32 -11.12
C ALA A 282 -13.79 5.14 -10.42
N MET A 283 -13.69 5.55 -9.14
CA MET A 283 -12.50 5.33 -8.30
C MET A 283 -12.19 3.83 -8.12
N MET A 284 -13.21 2.98 -7.94
CA MET A 284 -12.99 1.53 -7.89
C MET A 284 -12.56 0.95 -9.23
N LYS A 285 -13.15 1.39 -10.35
CA LYS A 285 -12.69 0.98 -11.68
C LYS A 285 -11.21 1.37 -11.89
N PHE A 286 -10.83 2.57 -11.44
CA PHE A 286 -9.45 3.03 -11.48
C PHE A 286 -8.52 2.14 -10.62
N VAL A 287 -8.92 1.80 -9.40
CA VAL A 287 -8.18 0.88 -8.53
C VAL A 287 -8.06 -0.51 -9.16
N TYR A 288 -9.14 -1.01 -9.78
CA TYR A 288 -9.15 -2.27 -10.51
C TYR A 288 -8.28 -2.27 -11.77
N SER A 289 -8.02 -1.12 -12.39
CA SER A 289 -7.17 -1.06 -13.59
C SER A 289 -5.68 -0.82 -13.27
N HIS A 290 -5.36 -0.36 -12.06
CA HIS A 290 -3.98 0.00 -11.68
C HIS A 290 -3.39 -0.89 -10.57
N ILE A 291 -4.21 -1.48 -9.70
CA ILE A 291 -3.73 -2.32 -8.57
C ILE A 291 -4.02 -3.81 -8.76
N LEU A 292 -5.20 -4.13 -9.32
CA LEU A 292 -5.70 -5.50 -9.51
C LEU A 292 -5.67 -5.92 -10.99
#